data_AF-A0A3C1Y9B4-F1
#
_entry.id   AF-A0A3C1Y9B4-F1
#
_cell.length_a   1.000
_cell.length_b   1.000
_cell.length_c   1.000
_cell.angle_alpha   90.00
_cell.angle_beta   90.00
_cell.angle_gamma   90.00
#
_symmetry.space_group_name_H-M   'P 1'
#
loop_
_entity.id
_entity.type
_entity.pdbx_description
1 polymer ?
#
loop_
_entity_poly.entity_id
_entity_poly.type
_entity_poly.pdbx_seq_one_letter_code
_entity_poly.pdbx_strand_id
1 'polypeptide(L)'
;MKRFIPAFRNISLALVSAAALMVSSCRSQSEKLAEEIAGTWSSAPEQLTTTGATRATMVRVMDFTRTSSDATDGAVTMTALITVDNVMPASGHLDTPLTITASGAATITGVFQVKDDDDILVSLDYSSLQVSVDPAAVQLNYNILTQDSSPEVESLRPGALHLATQQIRQAATSVFSDLTEIEDVKIHTDLLSCEIAHKDLSFRRQQPQ
;
A
#
# COMPACT_ATOMS: atom_id res chain seq x y z
N MET A 1 28.42 36.66 89.18
CA MET A 1 29.38 37.54 88.45
C MET A 1 29.17 37.38 86.95
N LYS A 2 29.47 38.40 86.14
CA LYS A 2 29.24 38.43 84.68
C LYS A 2 30.38 37.75 83.89
N ARG A 3 30.05 37.09 82.78
CA ARG A 3 30.79 36.98 81.48
C ARG A 3 29.87 36.24 80.49
N PHE A 4 29.23 36.92 79.53
CA PHE A 4 29.71 37.31 78.19
C PHE A 4 29.83 36.15 77.18
N ILE A 5 28.93 36.19 76.18
CA ILE A 5 28.78 35.41 74.93
C ILE A 5 29.72 36.07 73.87
N PRO A 6 30.31 35.44 72.81
CA PRO A 6 29.73 34.52 71.79
C PRO A 6 30.69 33.34 71.40
N ALA A 7 30.65 32.59 70.27
CA ALA A 7 29.94 32.71 68.98
C ALA A 7 29.87 31.38 68.17
N PHE A 8 29.14 31.39 67.02
CA PHE A 8 29.19 30.49 65.83
C PHE A 8 28.96 28.97 66.02
N ARG A 9 27.88 28.37 65.50
CA ARG A 9 27.44 28.17 64.09
C ARG A 9 28.17 27.00 63.41
N ASN A 10 27.43 25.89 63.21
CA ASN A 10 27.43 25.10 61.97
C ASN A 10 26.15 24.25 61.90
N ILE A 11 25.16 24.75 61.15
CA ILE A 11 23.98 23.98 60.75
C ILE A 11 24.40 23.19 59.51
N SER A 12 24.66 21.89 59.67
CA SER A 12 24.87 20.99 58.52
C SER A 12 23.52 20.67 57.89
N LEU A 13 23.08 21.57 57.01
CA LEU A 13 21.89 21.41 56.20
C LEU A 13 22.11 20.28 55.18
N ALA A 14 21.57 19.09 55.47
CA ALA A 14 21.61 17.96 54.53
C ALA A 14 20.67 18.24 53.35
N LEU A 15 21.24 18.73 52.24
CA LEU A 15 20.55 18.89 50.97
C LEU A 15 20.14 17.52 50.42
N VAL A 16 18.86 17.17 50.58
CA VAL A 16 18.23 16.09 49.81
C VAL A 16 17.99 16.61 48.40
N SER A 17 19.01 16.44 47.54
CA SER A 17 18.91 16.73 46.11
C SER A 17 18.02 15.70 45.43
N ALA A 18 16.70 15.91 45.50
CA ALA A 18 15.74 15.16 44.70
C ALA A 18 15.88 15.55 43.22
N ALA A 19 16.89 14.99 42.55
CA ALA A 19 17.03 15.06 41.11
C ALA A 19 15.92 14.22 40.47
N ALA A 20 14.75 14.84 40.29
CA ALA A 20 13.70 14.29 39.46
C ALA A 20 14.21 14.24 38.02
N LEU A 21 14.80 13.10 37.64
CA LEU A 21 15.07 12.76 36.26
C LEU A 21 13.73 12.63 35.55
N MET A 22 13.28 13.74 34.97
CA MET A 22 12.18 13.78 34.02
C MET A 22 12.64 13.01 32.79
N VAL A 23 12.43 11.69 32.79
CA VAL A 23 12.63 10.85 31.60
C VAL A 23 11.48 11.16 30.66
N SER A 24 11.56 12.30 29.98
CA SER A 24 10.78 12.53 28.77
C SER A 24 11.24 11.49 27.77
N SER A 25 10.43 10.47 27.52
CA SER A 25 10.62 9.54 26.42
C SER A 25 10.46 10.33 25.12
N CYS A 26 11.56 10.92 24.65
CA CYS A 26 11.65 11.49 23.32
C CYS A 26 11.56 10.33 22.33
N ARG A 27 10.32 10.02 21.94
CA ARG A 27 10.00 9.08 20.86
C ARG A 27 10.83 9.44 19.63
N SER A 28 11.43 8.44 18.98
CA SER A 28 12.17 8.71 17.74
C SER A 28 11.21 9.09 16.61
N GLN A 29 11.72 9.73 15.56
CA GLN A 29 10.90 10.02 14.37
C GLN A 29 10.50 8.71 13.67
N SER A 30 11.39 7.71 13.62
CA SER A 30 11.08 6.37 13.11
C SER A 30 9.92 5.70 13.85
N GLU A 31 9.91 5.77 15.19
CA GLU A 31 8.80 5.27 16.03
C GLU A 31 7.50 6.05 15.81
N LYS A 32 7.59 7.33 15.43
CA LYS A 32 6.44 8.18 15.08
C LYS A 32 5.90 7.79 13.70
N LEU A 33 6.77 7.69 12.69
CA LEU A 33 6.40 7.27 11.33
C LEU A 33 5.72 5.89 11.35
N ALA A 34 6.29 4.92 12.08
CA ALA A 34 5.72 3.59 12.24
C ALA A 34 4.30 3.57 12.83
N GLU A 35 3.92 4.58 13.61
CA GLU A 35 2.55 4.76 14.11
C GLU A 35 1.67 5.51 13.13
N GLU A 36 2.17 6.56 12.49
CA GLU A 36 1.41 7.35 11.53
C GLU A 36 1.09 6.53 10.26
N ILE A 37 2.00 5.66 9.82
CA ILE A 37 1.80 4.76 8.67
C ILE A 37 0.79 3.65 8.94
N ALA A 38 0.56 3.27 10.21
CA ALA A 38 -0.28 2.13 10.55
C ALA A 38 -1.73 2.28 10.04
N GLY A 39 -2.31 1.16 9.62
CA GLY A 39 -3.63 1.07 8.98
C GLY A 39 -3.58 1.09 7.45
N THR A 40 -4.76 1.23 6.85
CA THR A 40 -4.97 1.03 5.41
C THR A 40 -4.94 2.34 4.61
N TRP A 41 -4.26 2.34 3.47
CA TRP A 41 -4.06 3.47 2.57
C TRP A 41 -4.40 3.07 1.13
N SER A 42 -5.08 3.93 0.36
CA SER A 42 -5.40 3.65 -1.04
C SER A 42 -4.98 4.79 -1.98
N SER A 43 -4.34 4.45 -3.11
CA SER A 43 -3.89 5.45 -4.09
C SER A 43 -5.03 5.98 -4.96
N ALA A 44 -4.79 7.10 -5.65
CA ALA A 44 -5.61 7.46 -6.80
C ALA A 44 -5.39 6.46 -7.96
N PRO A 45 -6.35 6.27 -8.90
CA PRO A 45 -6.16 5.39 -10.04
C PRO A 45 -4.96 5.78 -10.92
N GLU A 46 -4.04 4.84 -11.10
CA GLU A 46 -2.84 4.94 -11.93
C GLU A 46 -3.05 4.19 -13.25
N GLN A 47 -2.50 4.69 -14.37
CA GLN A 47 -2.42 3.91 -15.61
C GLN A 47 -1.09 3.15 -15.64
N LEU A 48 -1.16 1.83 -15.82
CA LEU A 48 0.02 0.98 -15.99
C LEU A 48 0.51 1.00 -17.45
N THR A 49 1.79 0.72 -17.66
CA THR A 49 2.44 0.73 -18.97
C THR A 49 1.70 -0.16 -19.97
N THR A 50 1.19 0.44 -21.05
CA THR A 50 0.32 -0.21 -22.03
C THR A 50 1.13 -0.83 -23.18
N THR A 51 0.77 -2.04 -23.61
CA THR A 51 1.34 -2.68 -24.80
C THR A 51 0.27 -2.96 -25.85
N GLY A 52 0.49 -2.44 -27.07
CA GLY A 52 -0.40 -2.65 -28.21
C GLY A 52 -1.85 -2.23 -27.93
N ALA A 53 -2.77 -3.21 -28.02
CA ALA A 53 -4.21 -3.03 -27.82
C ALA A 53 -4.70 -3.28 -26.38
N THR A 54 -3.77 -3.38 -25.41
CA THR A 54 -4.09 -3.63 -23.99
C THR A 54 -3.87 -2.36 -23.17
N ARG A 55 -4.88 -1.96 -22.39
CA ARG A 55 -4.78 -0.92 -21.38
C ARG A 55 -4.98 -1.53 -20.01
N ALA A 56 -4.21 -1.08 -19.02
CA ALA A 56 -4.38 -1.48 -17.63
C ALA A 56 -4.39 -0.25 -16.73
N THR A 57 -5.33 -0.20 -15.79
CA THR A 57 -5.41 0.80 -14.73
C THR A 57 -5.45 0.11 -13.38
N MET A 58 -4.98 0.79 -12.34
CA MET A 58 -4.79 0.20 -11.03
C MET A 58 -5.07 1.19 -9.90
N VAL A 59 -5.67 0.70 -8.82
CA VAL A 59 -5.63 1.35 -7.50
C VAL A 59 -4.78 0.47 -6.57
N ARG A 60 -3.82 1.08 -5.89
CA ARG A 60 -3.05 0.42 -4.82
C ARG A 60 -3.81 0.51 -3.52
N VAL A 61 -3.71 -0.53 -2.70
CA VAL A 61 -4.11 -0.53 -1.30
C VAL A 61 -2.95 -1.12 -0.50
N MET A 62 -2.50 -0.41 0.54
CA MET A 62 -1.41 -0.83 1.43
C MET A 62 -1.93 -0.82 2.85
N ASP A 63 -1.84 -1.94 3.56
CA ASP A 63 -2.32 -2.09 4.93
C ASP A 63 -1.19 -2.47 5.87
N PHE A 64 -0.80 -1.54 6.75
CA PHE A 64 0.36 -1.67 7.65
C PHE A 64 -0.08 -2.02 9.06
N THR A 65 0.34 -3.16 9.57
CA THR A 65 0.07 -3.61 10.95
C THR A 65 1.39 -3.73 11.71
N ARG A 66 1.64 -2.83 12.67
CA ARG A 66 2.81 -2.90 13.56
C ARG A 66 2.85 -4.21 14.34
N THR A 67 4.04 -4.75 14.59
CA THR A 67 4.17 -5.78 15.65
C THR A 67 4.02 -5.13 17.03
N SER A 68 3.67 -5.94 18.04
CA SER A 68 3.65 -5.47 19.44
C SER A 68 5.02 -5.58 20.13
N SER A 69 6.02 -6.12 19.43
CA SER A 69 7.36 -6.41 19.96
C SER A 69 8.38 -5.33 19.65
N ASP A 70 8.28 -4.69 18.48
CA ASP A 70 9.19 -3.61 18.08
C ASP A 70 8.41 -2.40 17.58
N ALA A 71 8.91 -1.20 17.86
CA ALA A 71 8.15 0.03 17.67
C ALA A 71 8.19 0.56 16.22
N THR A 72 9.06 -0.01 15.38
CA THR A 72 9.40 0.46 14.02
C THR A 72 9.19 -0.59 12.91
N ASP A 73 8.65 -1.77 13.22
CA ASP A 73 8.40 -2.84 12.25
C ASP A 73 6.95 -3.34 12.26
N GLY A 74 6.61 -4.17 11.26
CA GLY A 74 5.30 -4.79 11.17
C GLY A 74 5.10 -5.68 9.96
N ALA A 75 3.90 -6.24 9.89
CA ALA A 75 3.38 -6.89 8.69
C ALA A 75 2.80 -5.84 7.74
N VAL A 76 2.86 -6.11 6.44
CA VAL A 76 2.16 -5.31 5.43
C VAL A 76 1.42 -6.21 4.44
N THR A 77 0.19 -5.83 4.10
CA THR A 77 -0.58 -6.44 3.02
C THR A 77 -0.73 -5.43 1.89
N MET A 78 -0.25 -5.78 0.70
CA MET A 78 -0.37 -4.97 -0.51
C MET A 78 -1.43 -5.59 -1.41
N THR A 79 -2.41 -4.80 -1.85
CA THR A 79 -3.40 -5.21 -2.86
C THR A 79 -3.38 -4.25 -4.04
N ALA A 80 -3.22 -4.80 -5.25
CA ALA A 80 -3.39 -4.10 -6.51
C ALA A 80 -4.78 -4.44 -7.07
N LEU A 81 -5.68 -3.47 -7.07
CA LEU A 81 -6.99 -3.56 -7.74
C LEU A 81 -6.80 -3.13 -9.20
N ILE A 82 -6.77 -4.09 -10.13
CA ILE A 82 -6.38 -3.87 -11.52
C ILE A 82 -7.59 -4.08 -12.43
N THR A 83 -7.82 -3.14 -13.34
CA THR A 83 -8.74 -3.28 -14.48
C THR A 83 -7.94 -3.35 -15.77
N VAL A 84 -8.24 -4.34 -16.61
CA VAL A 84 -7.63 -4.53 -17.93
C VAL A 84 -8.69 -4.41 -19.02
N ASP A 85 -8.38 -3.63 -20.05
CA ASP A 85 -9.14 -3.51 -21.29
C ASP A 85 -8.31 -4.08 -22.44
N ASN A 86 -8.86 -5.06 -23.16
CA ASN A 86 -8.27 -5.64 -24.35
C ASN A 86 -9.15 -5.39 -25.56
N VAL A 87 -8.60 -4.88 -26.66
CA VAL A 87 -9.32 -4.80 -27.94
C VAL A 87 -8.83 -5.90 -28.87
N MET A 88 -9.68 -6.90 -29.10
CA MET A 88 -9.48 -7.89 -30.17
C MET A 88 -10.00 -7.32 -31.49
N PRO A 89 -9.18 -7.27 -32.56
CA PRO A 89 -9.64 -6.80 -33.87
C PRO A 89 -10.65 -7.77 -34.49
N ALA A 90 -11.44 -7.26 -35.44
CA ALA A 90 -12.27 -8.08 -36.30
C ALA A 90 -11.43 -9.15 -37.03
N SER A 91 -12.00 -10.33 -37.27
CA SER A 91 -11.34 -11.47 -37.89
C SER A 91 -12.34 -12.27 -38.73
N GLY A 92 -11.91 -13.32 -39.42
CA GLY A 92 -12.82 -14.18 -40.21
C GLY A 92 -13.92 -14.90 -39.42
N HIS A 93 -13.93 -14.77 -38.09
CA HIS A 93 -14.96 -15.28 -37.18
C HIS A 93 -15.60 -14.17 -36.31
N LEU A 94 -15.23 -12.90 -36.52
CA LEU A 94 -15.73 -11.74 -35.76
C LEU A 94 -15.88 -10.54 -36.69
N ASP A 95 -17.11 -10.20 -37.08
CA ASP A 95 -17.38 -9.09 -38.00
C ASP A 95 -17.09 -7.69 -37.40
N THR A 96 -17.01 -7.58 -36.08
CA THR A 96 -16.65 -6.34 -35.38
C THR A 96 -15.60 -6.59 -34.29
N PRO A 97 -14.76 -5.58 -33.97
CA PRO A 97 -13.82 -5.69 -32.85
C PRO A 97 -14.55 -5.98 -31.53
N LEU A 98 -14.00 -6.92 -30.77
CA LEU A 98 -14.49 -7.31 -29.44
C LEU A 98 -13.62 -6.63 -28.38
N THR A 99 -14.24 -5.90 -27.45
CA THR A 99 -13.53 -5.34 -26.29
C THR A 99 -13.81 -6.19 -25.05
N ILE A 100 -12.76 -6.68 -24.42
CA ILE A 100 -12.81 -7.47 -23.18
C ILE A 100 -12.34 -6.59 -22.04
N THR A 101 -13.26 -6.24 -21.15
CA THR A 101 -12.95 -5.51 -19.91
C THR A 101 -13.05 -6.49 -18.74
N ALA A 102 -12.05 -6.53 -17.87
CA ALA A 102 -12.07 -7.37 -16.67
C ALA A 102 -11.37 -6.66 -15.52
N SER A 103 -11.85 -6.88 -14.30
CA SER A 103 -11.24 -6.34 -13.07
C SER A 103 -10.95 -7.46 -12.08
N GLY A 104 -9.87 -7.30 -11.32
CA GLY A 104 -9.46 -8.26 -10.30
C GLY A 104 -8.56 -7.64 -9.25
N ALA A 105 -8.31 -8.41 -8.19
CA ALA A 105 -7.42 -8.05 -7.10
C ALA A 105 -6.21 -9.01 -7.10
N ALA A 106 -5.01 -8.46 -7.04
CA ALA A 106 -3.81 -9.20 -6.71
C ALA A 106 -3.34 -8.78 -5.32
N THR A 107 -3.19 -9.74 -4.40
CA THR A 107 -2.81 -9.49 -3.01
C THR A 107 -1.55 -10.25 -2.66
N ILE A 108 -0.61 -9.58 -2.01
CA ILE A 108 0.66 -10.12 -1.52
C ILE A 108 0.91 -9.62 -0.10
N THR A 109 1.50 -10.47 0.73
CA THR A 109 1.87 -10.14 2.11
C THR A 109 3.38 -10.03 2.26
N GLY A 110 3.82 -9.31 3.28
CA GLY A 110 5.22 -9.11 3.58
C GLY A 110 5.43 -8.47 4.94
N VAL A 111 6.63 -7.96 5.14
CA VAL A 111 7.00 -7.15 6.32
C VAL A 111 7.48 -5.78 5.89
N PHE A 112 7.33 -4.80 6.77
CA PHE A 112 7.94 -3.48 6.63
C PHE A 112 8.85 -3.19 7.82
N GLN A 113 9.84 -2.34 7.59
CA GLN A 113 10.71 -1.79 8.62
C GLN A 113 10.96 -0.31 8.32
N VAL A 114 10.68 0.57 9.28
CA VAL A 114 11.10 1.98 9.17
C VAL A 114 12.61 2.05 9.29
N LYS A 115 13.24 2.71 8.30
CA LYS A 115 14.70 2.80 8.14
C LYS A 115 15.27 4.03 8.86
N ASP A 116 14.60 5.18 8.72
CA ASP A 116 14.98 6.44 9.37
C ASP A 116 13.75 7.33 9.67
N ASP A 117 13.75 8.61 9.28
CA ASP A 117 12.72 9.59 9.64
C ASP A 117 11.54 9.57 8.65
N ASP A 118 11.79 9.23 7.39
CA ASP A 118 10.81 9.21 6.28
C ASP A 118 10.96 8.04 5.28
N ASP A 119 11.94 7.14 5.44
CA ASP A 119 12.06 5.93 4.59
C ASP A 119 11.51 4.64 5.25
N ILE A 120 10.86 3.78 4.44
CA ILE A 120 10.33 2.47 4.84
C ILE A 120 10.81 1.38 3.89
N LEU A 121 11.56 0.41 4.41
CA LEU A 121 11.92 -0.81 3.68
C LEU A 121 10.75 -1.79 3.66
N VAL A 122 10.54 -2.45 2.52
CA VAL A 122 9.45 -3.42 2.31
C VAL A 122 10.02 -4.73 1.77
N SER A 123 9.65 -5.85 2.39
CA SER A 123 10.04 -7.19 1.95
C SER A 123 8.81 -8.05 1.73
N LEU A 124 8.48 -8.33 0.46
CA LEU A 124 7.29 -9.06 0.04
C LEU A 124 7.56 -10.55 -0.16
N ASP A 125 6.69 -11.39 0.41
CA ASP A 125 6.73 -12.84 0.17
C ASP A 125 5.94 -13.20 -1.09
N TYR A 126 6.65 -13.40 -2.19
CA TYR A 126 6.06 -13.82 -3.47
C TYR A 126 5.37 -15.18 -3.45
N SER A 127 5.63 -16.04 -2.45
CA SER A 127 4.87 -17.29 -2.28
C SER A 127 3.44 -17.03 -1.77
N SER A 128 3.20 -15.87 -1.15
CA SER A 128 1.87 -15.43 -0.70
C SER A 128 1.00 -14.78 -1.79
N LEU A 129 1.54 -14.54 -2.99
CA LEU A 129 0.86 -13.82 -4.07
C LEU A 129 -0.39 -14.56 -4.59
N GLN A 130 -1.55 -14.02 -4.26
CA GLN A 130 -2.86 -14.47 -4.74
C GLN A 130 -3.42 -13.49 -5.78
N VAL A 131 -4.10 -14.02 -6.79
CA VAL A 131 -4.78 -13.23 -7.83
C VAL A 131 -6.20 -13.75 -7.97
N SER A 132 -7.18 -12.85 -7.85
CA SER A 132 -8.60 -13.13 -7.96
C SER A 132 -9.21 -12.24 -9.05
N VAL A 133 -9.96 -12.86 -9.96
CA VAL A 133 -10.73 -12.19 -11.01
C VAL A 133 -12.13 -12.77 -10.95
N ASP A 134 -13.16 -11.94 -10.81
CA ASP A 134 -14.54 -12.40 -10.80
C ASP A 134 -14.99 -12.76 -12.25
N PRO A 135 -15.36 -14.01 -12.54
CA PRO A 135 -15.87 -14.41 -13.86
C PRO A 135 -17.11 -13.62 -14.32
N ALA A 136 -17.91 -13.12 -13.38
CA ALA A 136 -19.10 -12.30 -13.66
C ALA A 136 -18.74 -10.84 -13.97
N ALA A 137 -17.60 -10.35 -13.49
CA ALA A 137 -17.09 -9.00 -13.79
C ALA A 137 -16.39 -8.89 -15.16
N VAL A 138 -16.16 -10.01 -15.86
CA VAL A 138 -15.65 -10.01 -17.24
C VAL A 138 -16.75 -9.56 -18.20
N GLN A 139 -16.56 -8.43 -18.86
CA GLN A 139 -17.47 -7.87 -19.85
C GLN A 139 -16.95 -8.09 -21.27
N LEU A 140 -17.82 -8.59 -22.14
CA LEU A 140 -17.56 -8.81 -23.56
C LEU A 140 -18.40 -7.80 -24.36
N ASN A 141 -17.78 -6.71 -24.77
CA ASN A 141 -18.42 -5.56 -25.41
C ASN A 141 -18.24 -5.65 -26.94
N TYR A 142 -19.34 -5.79 -27.68
CA TYR A 142 -19.41 -5.92 -29.14
C TYR A 142 -20.57 -5.08 -29.70
N ASN A 143 -20.61 -4.87 -31.02
CA ASN A 143 -21.64 -4.06 -31.65
C ASN A 143 -22.95 -4.84 -31.85
N ILE A 144 -23.97 -4.51 -31.06
CA ILE A 144 -25.28 -5.19 -31.05
C ILE A 144 -26.18 -4.93 -32.27
N LEU A 145 -25.78 -4.07 -33.22
CA LEU A 145 -26.60 -3.74 -34.40
C LEU A 145 -26.85 -4.93 -35.35
N THR A 146 -26.12 -6.03 -35.21
CA THR A 146 -26.30 -7.28 -35.98
C THR A 146 -27.18 -8.33 -35.27
N GLN A 147 -27.72 -8.05 -34.08
CA GLN A 147 -28.56 -8.94 -33.25
C GLN A 147 -27.94 -10.27 -32.79
N ASP A 148 -26.73 -10.64 -33.21
CA ASP A 148 -26.05 -11.84 -32.70
C ASP A 148 -25.44 -11.62 -31.31
N SER A 149 -26.30 -11.65 -30.29
CA SER A 149 -25.91 -12.17 -28.97
C SER A 149 -25.75 -13.70 -29.07
N SER A 150 -24.78 -14.12 -29.88
CA SER A 150 -24.52 -15.53 -30.20
C SER A 150 -23.97 -16.26 -28.97
N PRO A 151 -24.41 -17.52 -28.71
CA PRO A 151 -23.73 -18.43 -27.78
C PRO A 151 -22.21 -18.57 -28.01
N GLU A 152 -21.72 -18.25 -29.21
CA GLU A 152 -20.28 -18.23 -29.52
C GLU A 152 -19.53 -17.13 -28.76
N VAL A 153 -20.11 -15.94 -28.56
CA VAL A 153 -19.45 -14.86 -27.79
C VAL A 153 -19.32 -15.28 -26.32
N GLU A 154 -20.37 -15.88 -25.76
CA GLU A 154 -20.35 -16.40 -24.39
C GLU A 154 -19.37 -17.58 -24.25
N SER A 155 -19.17 -18.38 -25.31
CA SER A 155 -18.14 -19.43 -25.34
C SER A 155 -16.70 -18.89 -25.23
N LEU A 156 -16.46 -17.60 -25.52
CA LEU A 156 -15.17 -16.95 -25.34
C LEU A 156 -14.89 -16.58 -23.87
N ARG A 157 -15.91 -16.50 -22.99
CA ARG A 157 -15.75 -16.03 -21.60
C ARG A 157 -14.67 -16.79 -20.80
N PRO A 158 -14.56 -18.14 -20.87
CA PRO A 158 -13.50 -18.86 -20.15
C PRO A 158 -12.08 -18.47 -20.64
N GLY A 159 -11.91 -18.24 -21.95
CA GLY A 159 -10.65 -17.78 -22.53
C GLY A 159 -10.34 -16.33 -22.16
N ALA A 160 -11.35 -15.46 -22.18
CA ALA A 160 -11.25 -14.07 -21.75
C ALA A 160 -10.86 -13.94 -20.27
N LEU A 161 -11.47 -14.75 -19.40
CA LEU A 161 -11.13 -14.84 -17.98
C LEU A 161 -9.69 -15.31 -17.77
N HIS A 162 -9.24 -16.33 -18.50
CA HIS A 162 -7.86 -16.81 -18.42
C HIS A 162 -6.85 -15.73 -18.85
N LEU A 163 -7.10 -15.05 -19.98
CA LEU A 163 -6.28 -13.95 -20.47
C LEU A 163 -6.20 -12.81 -19.44
N ALA A 164 -7.35 -12.35 -18.95
CA ALA A 164 -7.43 -11.29 -17.94
C ALA A 164 -6.66 -11.67 -16.66
N THR A 165 -6.79 -12.92 -16.19
CA THR A 165 -6.08 -13.42 -15.01
C THR A 165 -4.56 -13.39 -15.20
N GLN A 166 -4.05 -13.78 -16.38
CA GLN A 166 -2.62 -13.71 -16.69
C GLN A 166 -2.12 -12.26 -16.75
N GLN A 167 -2.88 -11.36 -17.38
CA GLN A 167 -2.52 -9.95 -17.50
C GLN A 167 -2.53 -9.22 -16.16
N ILE A 168 -3.56 -9.43 -15.34
CA ILE A 168 -3.64 -8.90 -13.96
C ILE A 168 -2.49 -9.43 -13.13
N ARG A 169 -2.14 -10.72 -13.23
CA ARG A 169 -0.97 -11.30 -12.55
C ARG A 169 0.33 -10.66 -13.00
N GLN A 170 0.56 -10.50 -14.30
CA GLN A 170 1.78 -9.90 -14.85
C GLN A 170 1.92 -8.43 -14.41
N ALA A 171 0.83 -7.67 -14.51
CA ALA A 171 0.77 -6.27 -14.09
C ALA A 171 1.05 -6.12 -12.59
N ALA A 172 0.42 -6.96 -11.75
CA ALA A 172 0.67 -6.99 -10.31
C ALA A 172 2.11 -7.36 -9.96
N THR A 173 2.69 -8.39 -10.60
CA THR A 173 4.10 -8.77 -10.37
C THR A 173 5.05 -7.62 -10.69
N SER A 174 4.83 -6.90 -11.80
CA SER A 174 5.64 -5.71 -12.13
C SER A 174 5.47 -4.56 -11.14
N VAL A 175 4.29 -4.44 -10.53
CA VAL A 175 3.99 -3.42 -9.52
C VAL A 175 4.62 -3.74 -8.17
N PHE A 176 4.65 -5.02 -7.80
CA PHE A 176 5.25 -5.49 -6.55
C PHE A 176 6.77 -5.65 -6.64
N SER A 177 7.35 -5.85 -7.83
CA SER A 177 8.82 -5.92 -8.00
C SER A 177 9.51 -4.60 -7.76
N ASP A 178 8.80 -3.51 -8.02
CA ASP A 178 9.26 -2.14 -7.85
C ASP A 178 9.14 -1.66 -6.38
N LEU A 179 8.51 -2.46 -5.50
CA LEU A 179 8.14 -2.08 -4.13
C LEU A 179 9.08 -2.70 -3.09
N THR A 180 10.35 -2.31 -3.13
CA THR A 180 11.37 -2.69 -2.12
C THR A 180 11.56 -1.64 -1.03
N GLU A 181 11.22 -0.39 -1.34
CA GLU A 181 11.40 0.77 -0.47
C GLU A 181 10.30 1.79 -0.79
N ILE A 182 9.88 2.55 0.22
CA ILE A 182 8.95 3.68 0.11
C ILE A 182 9.70 4.86 0.73
N GLU A 183 10.08 5.81 -0.11
CA GLU A 183 10.96 6.92 0.25
C GLU A 183 10.14 8.20 0.49
N ASP A 184 10.73 9.18 1.18
CA ASP A 184 10.23 10.54 1.25
C ASP A 184 8.81 10.66 1.89
N VAL A 185 8.44 9.71 2.77
CA VAL A 185 7.09 9.52 3.33
C VAL A 185 6.65 10.69 4.22
N LYS A 186 5.64 11.43 3.76
CA LYS A 186 5.03 12.55 4.49
C LYS A 186 3.55 12.29 4.73
N ILE A 187 3.16 12.27 6.00
CA ILE A 187 1.78 12.00 6.43
C ILE A 187 1.15 13.27 7.02
N HIS A 188 0.01 13.67 6.46
CA HIS A 188 -0.78 14.83 6.88
C HIS A 188 -2.25 14.42 7.02
N THR A 189 -2.64 14.07 8.25
CA THR A 189 -3.97 13.57 8.61
C THR A 189 -4.30 12.26 7.85
N ASP A 190 -5.13 12.35 6.80
CA ASP A 190 -5.59 11.23 5.98
C ASP A 190 -4.97 11.24 4.56
N LEU A 191 -3.92 12.05 4.35
CA LEU A 191 -3.11 12.07 3.14
C LEU A 191 -1.70 11.57 3.47
N LEU A 192 -1.23 10.59 2.70
CA LEU A 192 0.16 10.18 2.62
C LEU A 192 0.68 10.55 1.24
N SER A 193 1.89 11.12 1.17
CA SER A 193 2.67 11.26 -0.06
C SER A 193 4.03 10.60 0.12
N CYS A 194 4.54 9.93 -0.91
CA CYS A 194 5.82 9.23 -0.90
C CYS A 194 6.35 9.03 -2.32
N GLU A 195 7.63 8.70 -2.45
CA GLU A 195 8.22 8.17 -3.68
C GLU A 195 8.24 6.63 -3.63
N ILE A 196 7.84 5.98 -4.73
CA ILE A 196 8.02 4.53 -4.93
C ILE A 196 8.59 4.31 -6.33
N ALA A 197 9.80 3.78 -6.42
CA ALA A 197 10.51 3.53 -7.68
C ALA A 197 10.52 4.75 -8.62
N HIS A 198 10.95 5.90 -8.10
CA HIS A 198 11.08 7.16 -8.84
C HIS A 198 9.77 7.73 -9.37
N LYS A 199 8.68 7.53 -8.61
CA LYS A 199 7.35 8.08 -8.86
C LYS A 199 6.76 8.64 -7.58
N ASP A 200 6.45 9.94 -7.59
CA ASP A 200 5.59 10.58 -6.60
C ASP A 200 4.20 9.93 -6.62
N LEU A 201 3.77 9.43 -5.46
CA LEU A 201 2.44 8.86 -5.27
C LEU A 201 1.75 9.53 -4.08
N SER A 202 0.41 9.48 -4.10
CA SER A 202 -0.42 9.96 -3.00
C SER A 202 -1.52 8.97 -2.67
N PHE A 203 -1.73 8.76 -1.38
CA PHE A 203 -2.68 7.79 -0.83
C PHE A 203 -3.62 8.46 0.18
N ARG A 204 -4.85 7.98 0.24
CA ARG A 204 -5.85 8.35 1.23
C ARG A 204 -6.02 7.26 2.26
N ARG A 205 -6.00 7.64 3.54
CA ARG A 205 -6.31 6.72 4.63
C ARG A 205 -7.74 6.19 4.45
N GLN A 206 -7.91 4.89 4.52
CA GLN A 206 -9.23 4.27 4.56
C GLN A 206 -9.68 4.21 6.01
N GLN A 207 -10.94 4.57 6.28
CA GLN A 207 -11.52 4.33 7.59
C GLN A 207 -11.74 2.82 7.77
N PRO A 208 -11.62 2.28 9.01
CA PRO A 208 -12.06 0.91 9.29
C PRO A 208 -13.51 0.73 8.84
N GLN A 209 -13.78 -0.36 8.11
CA GLN A 209 -15.14 -0.76 7.71
C GLN A 209 -15.91 -1.41 8.86
#